data_AF-A0A2W4QCC3-F1
#
_entry.id   AF-A0A2W4QCC3-F1
#
_cell.length_a   1.000
_cell.length_b   1.000
_cell.length_c   1.000
_cell.angle_alpha   90.00
_cell.angle_beta   90.00
_cell.angle_gamma   90.00
#
_symmetry.space_group_name_H-M   'P 1'
#
loop_
_entity.id
_entity.type
_entity.pdbx_description
1 polymer ?
#
loop_
_entity_poly.entity_id
_entity_poly.type
_entity_poly.pdbx_seq_one_letter_code
_entity_poly.pdbx_strand_id
1 'polypeptide(L)'
;MKKFSIVLLVATAAFTAHARAPGERSAWEEVTCDHACLSQWTRDYVNALAKRDASLLKTHRNVRFTENNVELPFGKEGLWATATGIAPDGLIAADVETGNAAWLGWAEENGKPVYFALRLAVRDGLLSDVETVVVRNTGLPLPFGDVTKIEHDPTFNEILPEEQRRSRARLRAVADSYFNTVEVNDGVVFAPFDPDCGRLENGILTTAASSGGGSAGSISPGCEAQFKLGIYRINKRIRERRYPVIDVERGVVVATGFFDHANEWDRYKLTDGREMRTALKWPNSISLIEAFRIRNGAIHRIEAVFSYVPHMMHNPFYHYPPPPPPQPEDPATLRERCDDACLTSLAERFMTALAGQRPQDVPWARNVKFTENGVGIQVGEGIWGSIRNKSDEALVIPDERNRTVAWYGLIYDHDAPAWAGVRLKVVGARVAEAEVIVARERNPGPWGNAREFAVDTLFTGAVPEKQRSSRRQLVAAVENYARSMQSDEGKVYARFDESCWRKENGVEVTRGEVGSIGLVKSPGQHAQGCEAQLALGLYKPLDRLRGHRILAVDEERGLVAATAIADFNLASRRYTLTDGREVETEAVHAFSRELFEVYKIVDGRIVAIEAVSVDQPYGMHSAWH
;
A
#
# COMPACT_ATOMS: atom_id res chain seq x y z
N MET A 1 -4.35 -71.41 -66.35
CA MET A 1 -4.39 -70.01 -65.86
C MET A 1 -4.28 -70.02 -64.34
N LYS A 2 -3.23 -69.39 -63.80
CA LYS A 2 -2.83 -69.42 -62.39
C LYS A 2 -3.82 -68.62 -61.53
N LYS A 3 -4.28 -69.20 -60.42
CA LYS A 3 -4.99 -68.49 -59.34
C LYS A 3 -4.00 -68.29 -58.18
N PHE A 4 -3.73 -67.04 -57.82
CA PHE A 4 -2.98 -66.66 -56.64
C PHE A 4 -3.94 -66.61 -55.43
N SER A 5 -3.59 -67.30 -54.36
CA SER A 5 -4.19 -67.12 -53.03
C SER A 5 -3.19 -66.39 -52.15
N ILE A 6 -3.55 -65.19 -51.71
CA ILE A 6 -2.80 -64.38 -50.76
C ILE A 6 -3.35 -64.68 -49.36
N VAL A 7 -2.44 -65.07 -48.46
CA VAL A 7 -2.68 -65.29 -47.03
C VAL A 7 -2.67 -63.94 -46.32
N LEU A 8 -3.74 -63.62 -45.58
CA LEU A 8 -3.85 -62.41 -44.76
C LEU A 8 -3.39 -62.74 -43.33
N LEU A 9 -2.28 -62.13 -42.90
CA LEU A 9 -1.77 -62.18 -41.53
C LEU A 9 -2.59 -61.22 -40.65
N VAL A 10 -3.25 -61.72 -39.61
CA VAL A 10 -3.90 -60.90 -38.58
C VAL A 10 -2.87 -60.60 -37.48
N ALA A 11 -2.44 -59.34 -37.38
CA ALA A 11 -1.60 -58.86 -36.29
C ALA A 11 -2.49 -58.33 -35.15
N THR A 12 -2.54 -59.06 -34.04
CA THR A 12 -3.13 -58.60 -32.77
C THR A 12 -2.15 -57.67 -32.05
N ALA A 13 -2.37 -56.36 -32.12
CA ALA A 13 -1.67 -55.39 -31.30
C ALA A 13 -2.28 -55.39 -29.88
N ALA A 14 -1.51 -55.90 -28.90
CA ALA A 14 -1.84 -55.76 -27.49
C ALA A 14 -1.58 -54.31 -27.05
N PHE A 15 -2.63 -53.56 -26.75
CA PHE A 15 -2.50 -52.31 -26.01
C PHE A 15 -2.12 -52.64 -24.56
N THR A 16 -0.83 -52.51 -24.23
CA THR A 16 -0.38 -52.48 -22.85
C THR A 16 -0.84 -51.17 -22.21
N ALA A 17 -1.92 -51.23 -21.43
CA ALA A 17 -2.27 -50.18 -20.49
C ALA A 17 -1.09 -49.97 -19.55
N HIS A 18 -0.42 -48.83 -19.65
CA HIS A 18 0.64 -48.44 -18.73
C HIS A 18 -0.02 -48.14 -17.37
N ALA A 19 0.05 -49.10 -16.44
CA ALA A 19 -0.20 -48.81 -15.04
C ALA A 19 0.90 -47.85 -14.55
N ARG A 20 0.51 -46.67 -14.07
CA ARG A 20 1.42 -45.64 -13.52
C ARG A 20 2.06 -46.10 -12.21
N ALA A 21 3.22 -45.55 -11.90
CA ALA A 21 3.97 -45.85 -10.68
C ALA A 21 3.26 -45.29 -9.43
N PRO A 22 3.37 -45.95 -8.26
CA PRO A 22 2.83 -45.43 -7.00
C PRO A 22 3.52 -44.11 -6.61
N GLY A 23 2.74 -43.05 -6.39
CA GLY A 23 3.24 -41.74 -5.93
C GLY A 23 3.07 -40.57 -6.91
N GLU A 24 2.60 -40.82 -8.14
CA GLU A 24 2.18 -39.74 -9.05
C GLU A 24 0.75 -39.27 -8.74
N ARG A 25 0.52 -37.96 -8.70
CA ARG A 25 -0.84 -37.40 -8.57
C ARG A 25 -1.72 -37.89 -9.73
N SER A 26 -2.92 -38.34 -9.39
CA SER A 26 -3.99 -38.65 -10.33
C SER A 26 -4.19 -37.49 -11.33
N ALA A 27 -4.43 -37.79 -12.61
CA ALA A 27 -4.83 -36.78 -13.60
C ALA A 27 -6.27 -36.27 -13.38
N TRP A 28 -6.97 -36.83 -12.40
CA TRP A 28 -8.27 -36.44 -11.91
C TRP A 28 -8.11 -36.05 -10.44
N GLU A 29 -7.95 -34.76 -10.15
CA GLU A 29 -8.32 -34.23 -8.84
C GLU A 29 -9.86 -34.25 -8.80
N GLU A 30 -10.44 -34.96 -7.85
CA GLU A 30 -11.89 -34.97 -7.67
C GLU A 30 -12.32 -33.54 -7.32
N VAL A 31 -13.18 -32.93 -8.15
CA VAL A 31 -13.71 -31.59 -7.87
C VAL A 31 -14.56 -31.69 -6.61
N THR A 32 -13.98 -31.34 -5.46
CA THR A 32 -14.63 -31.50 -4.15
C THR A 32 -15.72 -30.45 -3.89
N CYS A 33 -15.80 -29.41 -4.72
CA CYS A 33 -16.68 -28.26 -4.52
C CYS A 33 -17.06 -27.66 -5.89
N ASP A 34 -18.35 -27.72 -6.23
CA ASP A 34 -18.90 -27.12 -7.43
C ASP A 34 -19.08 -25.59 -7.30
N HIS A 35 -19.62 -24.94 -8.34
CA HIS A 35 -19.84 -23.49 -8.33
C HIS A 35 -20.73 -23.05 -7.16
N ALA A 36 -21.80 -23.80 -6.85
CA ALA A 36 -22.72 -23.46 -5.77
C ALA A 36 -22.04 -23.57 -4.40
N CYS A 37 -21.26 -24.63 -4.18
CA CYS A 37 -20.43 -24.82 -3.01
C CYS A 37 -19.42 -23.68 -2.82
N LEU A 38 -18.66 -23.31 -3.87
CA LEU A 38 -17.71 -22.19 -3.82
C LEU A 38 -18.38 -20.83 -3.58
N SER A 39 -19.56 -20.62 -4.17
CA SER A 39 -20.37 -19.42 -3.90
C SER A 39 -20.89 -19.39 -2.47
N GLN A 40 -21.13 -20.54 -1.85
CA GLN A 40 -21.53 -20.59 -0.45
C GLN A 40 -20.37 -20.20 0.48
N TRP A 41 -19.12 -20.56 0.15
CA TRP A 41 -17.94 -20.13 0.92
C TRP A 41 -17.78 -18.61 0.95
N THR A 42 -18.05 -17.90 -0.15
CA THR A 42 -17.99 -16.43 -0.15
C THR A 42 -19.08 -15.83 0.73
N ARG A 43 -20.31 -16.36 0.65
CA ARG A 43 -21.42 -15.98 1.55
C ARG A 43 -21.12 -16.27 3.01
N ASP A 44 -20.56 -17.43 3.33
CA ASP A 44 -20.18 -17.80 4.69
C ASP A 44 -19.10 -16.86 5.24
N TYR A 45 -18.11 -16.51 4.40
CA TYR A 45 -17.08 -15.54 4.75
C TYR A 45 -17.67 -14.18 5.13
N VAL A 46 -18.51 -13.59 4.27
CA VAL A 46 -19.10 -12.27 4.57
C VAL A 46 -20.06 -12.35 5.77
N ASN A 47 -20.80 -13.44 5.95
CA ASN A 47 -21.63 -13.64 7.13
C ASN A 47 -20.82 -13.74 8.43
N ALA A 48 -19.64 -14.37 8.38
CA ALA A 48 -18.72 -14.45 9.50
C ALA A 48 -18.08 -13.09 9.81
N LEU A 49 -17.68 -12.35 8.77
CA LEU A 49 -17.13 -11.01 8.89
C LEU A 49 -18.14 -10.02 9.49
N ALA A 50 -19.42 -10.10 9.11
CA ALA A 50 -20.49 -9.26 9.66
C ALA A 50 -20.68 -9.48 11.17
N LYS A 51 -20.34 -10.67 11.66
CA LYS A 51 -20.38 -11.04 13.09
C LYS A 51 -19.04 -10.83 13.79
N ARG A 52 -17.99 -10.41 13.06
CA ARG A 52 -16.59 -10.37 13.51
C ARG A 52 -16.14 -11.69 14.17
N ASP A 53 -16.62 -12.82 13.65
CA ASP A 53 -16.35 -14.14 14.21
C ASP A 53 -15.82 -15.11 13.15
N ALA A 54 -14.50 -15.11 13.00
CA ALA A 54 -13.82 -16.02 12.07
C ALA A 54 -13.90 -17.50 12.49
N SER A 55 -14.29 -17.82 13.73
CA SER A 55 -14.45 -19.21 14.18
C SER A 55 -15.63 -19.92 13.52
N LEU A 56 -16.52 -19.16 12.88
CA LEU A 56 -17.62 -19.67 12.06
C LEU A 56 -17.14 -20.30 10.73
N LEU A 57 -15.88 -20.10 10.36
CA LEU A 57 -15.29 -20.62 9.13
C LEU A 57 -14.40 -21.82 9.41
N LYS A 58 -14.47 -22.85 8.55
CA LYS A 58 -13.49 -23.93 8.59
C LYS A 58 -12.25 -23.50 7.81
N THR A 59 -11.13 -23.37 8.50
CA THR A 59 -9.88 -22.87 7.93
C THR A 59 -8.79 -23.92 7.93
N HIS A 60 -7.87 -23.80 6.99
CA HIS A 60 -6.61 -24.52 7.03
C HIS A 60 -5.76 -23.99 8.20
N ARG A 61 -4.92 -24.84 8.81
CA ARG A 61 -4.05 -24.46 9.94
C ARG A 61 -3.14 -23.28 9.61
N ASN A 62 -2.72 -23.19 8.35
CA ASN A 62 -1.85 -22.14 7.84
C ASN A 62 -2.62 -21.24 6.85
N VAL A 63 -3.87 -20.89 7.16
CA VAL A 63 -4.64 -19.97 6.33
C VAL A 63 -3.87 -18.66 6.15
N ARG A 64 -3.69 -18.22 4.91
CA ARG A 64 -3.06 -16.94 4.59
C ARG A 64 -4.14 -15.88 4.36
N PHE A 65 -3.96 -14.71 4.94
CA PHE A 65 -4.91 -13.61 4.81
C PHE A 65 -4.18 -12.32 4.49
N THR A 66 -4.66 -11.59 3.49
CA THR A 66 -4.17 -10.26 3.20
C THR A 66 -5.31 -9.25 3.09
N GLU A 67 -5.12 -8.04 3.61
CA GLU A 67 -5.95 -6.87 3.32
C GLU A 67 -5.10 -5.78 2.69
N ASN A 68 -5.52 -5.25 1.53
CA ASN A 68 -4.79 -4.21 0.79
C ASN A 68 -3.30 -4.58 0.60
N ASN A 69 -3.06 -5.86 0.29
CA ASN A 69 -1.75 -6.49 0.07
C ASN A 69 -0.83 -6.57 1.30
N VAL A 70 -1.32 -6.29 2.51
CA VAL A 70 -0.60 -6.60 3.74
C VAL A 70 -1.03 -7.98 4.23
N GLU A 71 -0.08 -8.87 4.51
CA GLU A 71 -0.37 -10.15 5.16
C GLU A 71 -0.65 -9.92 6.66
N LEU A 72 -1.83 -10.34 7.11
CA LEU A 72 -2.35 -10.09 8.46
C LEU A 72 -2.76 -11.40 9.13
N PRO A 73 -2.71 -11.50 10.47
CA PRO A 73 -3.39 -12.54 11.23
C PRO A 73 -4.87 -12.65 10.88
N PHE A 74 -5.32 -13.86 10.56
CA PHE A 74 -6.69 -14.10 10.16
C PHE A 74 -7.69 -13.88 11.32
N GLY A 75 -8.73 -13.07 11.06
CA GLY A 75 -9.94 -13.04 11.88
C GLY A 75 -10.02 -12.00 13.00
N LYS A 76 -9.00 -11.15 13.20
CA LYS A 76 -9.00 -10.11 14.25
C LYS A 76 -8.40 -8.76 13.85
N GLU A 77 -7.88 -8.66 12.63
CA GLU A 77 -7.13 -7.50 12.15
C GLU A 77 -7.73 -6.95 10.84
N GLY A 78 -7.49 -5.67 10.58
CA GLY A 78 -8.07 -4.96 9.43
C GLY A 78 -9.60 -4.88 9.56
N LEU A 79 -10.31 -5.16 8.47
CA LEU A 79 -11.78 -5.14 8.42
C LEU A 79 -12.43 -6.10 9.43
N TRP A 80 -11.76 -7.19 9.84
CA TRP A 80 -12.28 -8.08 10.90
C TRP A 80 -12.45 -7.37 12.25
N ALA A 81 -11.63 -6.37 12.53
CA ALA A 81 -11.74 -5.58 13.76
C ALA A 81 -12.83 -4.50 13.66
N THR A 82 -13.05 -3.94 12.48
CA THR A 82 -13.82 -2.70 12.29
C THR A 82 -15.19 -2.88 11.63
N ALA A 83 -15.49 -4.04 11.02
CA ALA A 83 -16.72 -4.27 10.27
C ALA A 83 -17.99 -4.10 11.13
N THR A 84 -18.89 -3.18 10.80
CA THR A 84 -20.20 -2.99 11.47
C THR A 84 -21.38 -3.38 10.62
N GLY A 85 -21.16 -3.61 9.32
CA GLY A 85 -22.18 -4.01 8.36
C GLY A 85 -21.54 -4.52 7.08
N ILE A 86 -22.24 -5.36 6.34
CA ILE A 86 -21.79 -5.92 5.05
C ILE A 86 -23.00 -6.11 4.15
N ALA A 87 -22.80 -5.94 2.85
CA ALA A 87 -23.82 -6.25 1.86
C ALA A 87 -24.29 -7.71 2.01
N PRO A 88 -25.60 -7.97 2.01
CA PRO A 88 -26.12 -9.34 2.11
C PRO A 88 -25.85 -10.18 0.86
N ASP A 89 -25.54 -9.54 -0.27
CA ASP A 89 -25.20 -10.18 -1.55
C ASP A 89 -24.17 -9.34 -2.31
N GLY A 90 -23.59 -9.90 -3.37
CA GLY A 90 -22.60 -9.23 -4.22
C GLY A 90 -22.35 -9.99 -5.53
N LEU A 91 -21.47 -9.46 -6.38
CA LEU A 91 -21.00 -10.18 -7.57
C LEU A 91 -20.15 -11.38 -7.13
N ILE A 92 -20.56 -12.58 -7.50
CA ILE A 92 -19.83 -13.82 -7.23
C ILE A 92 -19.30 -14.44 -8.52
N ALA A 93 -18.05 -14.89 -8.49
CA ALA A 93 -17.48 -15.73 -9.54
C ALA A 93 -16.76 -16.92 -8.90
N ALA A 94 -16.91 -18.11 -9.47
CA ALA A 94 -16.27 -19.32 -8.96
C ALA A 94 -15.57 -20.13 -10.05
N ASP A 95 -14.41 -20.66 -9.72
CA ASP A 95 -13.58 -21.47 -10.60
C ASP A 95 -13.41 -22.86 -9.98
N VAL A 96 -14.22 -23.79 -10.46
CA VAL A 96 -14.28 -25.18 -9.99
C VAL A 96 -13.00 -25.96 -10.27
N GLU A 97 -12.24 -25.57 -11.29
CA GLU A 97 -10.99 -26.24 -11.66
C GLU A 97 -9.88 -25.93 -10.65
N THR A 98 -9.91 -24.73 -10.07
CA THR A 98 -8.86 -24.26 -9.16
C THR A 98 -9.34 -24.08 -7.72
N GLY A 99 -10.61 -24.37 -7.42
CA GLY A 99 -11.21 -24.20 -6.09
C GLY A 99 -11.11 -22.77 -5.58
N ASN A 100 -11.23 -21.78 -6.47
CA ASN A 100 -11.16 -20.36 -6.11
C ASN A 100 -12.52 -19.69 -6.32
N ALA A 101 -12.82 -18.71 -5.49
CA ALA A 101 -14.02 -17.90 -5.62
C ALA A 101 -13.72 -16.44 -5.33
N ALA A 102 -14.45 -15.53 -5.94
CA ALA A 102 -14.40 -14.10 -5.68
C ALA A 102 -15.78 -13.58 -5.27
N TRP A 103 -15.77 -12.51 -4.48
CA TRP A 103 -16.97 -11.75 -4.12
C TRP A 103 -16.63 -10.26 -4.14
N LEU A 104 -17.43 -9.46 -4.84
CA LEU A 104 -17.30 -8.00 -4.90
C LEU A 104 -18.62 -7.36 -4.41
N GLY A 105 -18.52 -6.34 -3.58
CA GLY A 105 -19.65 -5.62 -3.01
C GLY A 105 -19.21 -4.52 -2.08
N TRP A 106 -19.87 -4.40 -0.92
CA TRP A 106 -19.55 -3.37 0.07
C TRP A 106 -19.58 -3.88 1.51
N ALA A 107 -18.89 -3.16 2.37
CA ALA A 107 -18.92 -3.32 3.83
C ALA A 107 -19.08 -1.95 4.51
N GLU A 108 -19.19 -1.95 5.83
CA GLU A 108 -19.19 -0.78 6.68
C GLU A 108 -18.14 -0.95 7.77
N GLU A 109 -17.28 0.06 7.95
CA GLU A 109 -16.27 0.13 9.01
C GLU A 109 -16.68 1.18 10.03
N ASN A 110 -17.02 0.74 11.24
CA ASN A 110 -17.42 1.62 12.35
C ASN A 110 -18.42 2.72 11.93
N GLY A 111 -19.45 2.35 11.17
CA GLY A 111 -20.49 3.28 10.68
C GLY A 111 -20.15 4.01 9.38
N LYS A 112 -19.04 3.67 8.70
CA LYS A 112 -18.63 4.28 7.42
C LYS A 112 -18.62 3.24 6.29
N PRO A 113 -19.38 3.45 5.20
CA PRO A 113 -19.43 2.49 4.12
C PRO A 113 -18.14 2.49 3.28
N VAL A 114 -17.72 1.31 2.84
CA VAL A 114 -16.50 1.03 2.07
C VAL A 114 -16.80 0.04 0.94
N TYR A 115 -16.11 0.16 -0.21
CA TYR A 115 -16.15 -0.94 -1.19
C TYR A 115 -15.25 -2.07 -0.72
N PHE A 116 -15.68 -3.29 -1.02
CA PHE A 116 -15.02 -4.49 -0.53
C PHE A 116 -15.01 -5.57 -1.61
N ALA A 117 -13.83 -6.12 -1.87
CA ALA A 117 -13.67 -7.27 -2.72
C ALA A 117 -12.79 -8.31 -2.04
N LEU A 118 -13.05 -9.58 -2.35
CA LEU A 118 -12.29 -10.71 -1.82
C LEU A 118 -12.09 -11.80 -2.86
N ARG A 119 -11.03 -12.58 -2.66
CA ARG A 119 -10.75 -13.85 -3.33
C ARG A 119 -10.41 -14.92 -2.30
N LEU A 120 -11.15 -16.03 -2.33
CA LEU A 120 -10.96 -17.22 -1.50
C LEU A 120 -10.33 -18.35 -2.32
N ALA A 121 -9.48 -19.15 -1.69
CA ALA A 121 -9.14 -20.51 -2.13
C ALA A 121 -9.63 -21.51 -1.10
N VAL A 122 -10.34 -22.53 -1.57
CA VAL A 122 -10.82 -23.64 -0.77
C VAL A 122 -10.07 -24.90 -1.19
N ARG A 123 -9.45 -25.57 -0.22
CA ARG A 123 -8.68 -26.81 -0.41
C ARG A 123 -9.14 -27.82 0.63
N ASP A 124 -9.49 -29.03 0.20
CA ASP A 124 -9.95 -30.10 1.10
C ASP A 124 -11.12 -29.69 2.00
N GLY A 125 -12.02 -28.84 1.49
CA GLY A 125 -13.15 -28.30 2.26
C GLY A 125 -12.76 -27.32 3.38
N LEU A 126 -11.58 -26.72 3.29
CA LEU A 126 -11.05 -25.72 4.21
C LEU A 126 -10.61 -24.46 3.46
N LEU A 127 -10.78 -23.30 4.09
CA LEU A 127 -10.27 -22.04 3.56
C LEU A 127 -8.75 -21.97 3.71
N SER A 128 -8.02 -21.93 2.59
CA SER A 128 -6.55 -21.91 2.57
C SER A 128 -5.97 -20.51 2.38
N ASP A 129 -6.55 -19.69 1.52
CA ASP A 129 -6.14 -18.30 1.39
C ASP A 129 -7.28 -17.32 1.13
N VAL A 130 -7.12 -16.13 1.69
CA VAL A 130 -8.05 -15.01 1.63
C VAL A 130 -7.28 -13.77 1.21
N GLU A 131 -7.68 -13.16 0.12
CA GLU A 131 -7.12 -11.90 -0.36
C GLU A 131 -8.23 -10.87 -0.44
N THR A 132 -8.10 -9.75 0.28
CA THR A 132 -9.10 -8.68 0.28
C THR A 132 -8.54 -7.35 -0.17
N VAL A 133 -9.40 -6.57 -0.83
CA VAL A 133 -9.21 -5.15 -1.13
C VAL A 133 -10.37 -4.38 -0.50
N VAL A 134 -10.03 -3.42 0.37
CA VAL A 134 -10.97 -2.55 1.07
C VAL A 134 -10.70 -1.11 0.67
N VAL A 135 -11.70 -0.47 0.07
CA VAL A 135 -11.58 0.88 -0.47
C VAL A 135 -12.31 1.85 0.43
N ARG A 136 -11.53 2.77 0.99
CA ARG A 136 -11.98 3.79 1.94
C ARG A 136 -11.98 5.14 1.26
N ASN A 137 -12.93 6.00 1.61
CA ASN A 137 -12.91 7.38 1.13
C ASN A 137 -11.92 8.22 1.95
N THR A 138 -10.70 8.34 1.44
CA THR A 138 -9.60 9.09 2.09
C THR A 138 -9.53 10.56 1.66
N GLY A 139 -10.42 11.00 0.76
CA GLY A 139 -10.34 12.33 0.13
C GLY A 139 -9.32 12.43 -1.03
N LEU A 140 -8.52 11.39 -1.26
CA LEU A 140 -7.71 11.29 -2.47
C LEU A 140 -8.62 11.12 -3.71
N PRO A 141 -8.22 11.63 -4.88
CA PRO A 141 -8.99 11.44 -6.11
C PRO A 141 -8.95 9.98 -6.57
N LEU A 142 -10.07 9.28 -6.42
CA LEU A 142 -10.36 7.98 -7.03
C LEU A 142 -11.86 7.88 -7.35
N PRO A 143 -12.29 7.01 -8.28
CA PRO A 143 -13.70 6.65 -8.37
C PRO A 143 -14.20 6.15 -7.02
N PHE A 144 -15.27 6.75 -6.50
CA PHE A 144 -15.90 6.36 -5.24
C PHE A 144 -17.38 6.78 -5.28
N GLY A 145 -18.25 5.88 -5.70
CA GLY A 145 -19.70 6.10 -5.77
C GLY A 145 -20.39 5.97 -4.42
N ASP A 146 -21.70 6.18 -4.40
CA ASP A 146 -22.53 5.85 -3.23
C ASP A 146 -22.52 4.33 -3.02
N VAL A 147 -21.71 3.91 -2.06
CA VAL A 147 -21.42 2.51 -1.72
C VAL A 147 -22.70 1.69 -1.51
N THR A 148 -23.72 2.30 -0.92
CA THR A 148 -24.99 1.62 -0.58
C THR A 148 -25.92 1.43 -1.77
N LYS A 149 -25.59 2.02 -2.92
CA LYS A 149 -26.38 1.98 -4.17
C LYS A 149 -25.66 1.27 -5.31
N ILE A 150 -24.63 0.49 -5.01
CA ILE A 150 -23.97 -0.30 -6.05
C ILE A 150 -24.97 -1.30 -6.65
N GLU A 151 -25.04 -1.34 -7.98
CA GLU A 151 -25.81 -2.31 -8.73
C GLU A 151 -24.84 -3.12 -9.60
N HIS A 152 -24.75 -4.41 -9.32
CA HIS A 152 -23.95 -5.34 -10.11
C HIS A 152 -24.69 -5.71 -11.40
N ASP A 153 -23.97 -5.84 -12.51
CA ASP A 153 -24.60 -6.28 -13.76
C ASP A 153 -25.02 -7.76 -13.66
N PRO A 154 -26.31 -8.09 -13.90
CA PRO A 154 -26.80 -9.46 -13.70
C PRO A 154 -26.16 -10.48 -14.65
N THR A 155 -25.58 -10.03 -15.78
CA THR A 155 -24.94 -10.92 -16.75
C THR A 155 -23.72 -11.65 -16.20
N PHE A 156 -23.12 -11.20 -15.10
CA PHE A 156 -22.07 -11.95 -14.39
C PHE A 156 -22.56 -13.31 -13.87
N ASN A 157 -23.86 -13.46 -13.57
CA ASN A 157 -24.43 -14.70 -13.05
C ASN A 157 -25.00 -15.62 -14.16
N GLU A 158 -25.16 -15.11 -15.38
CA GLU A 158 -25.76 -15.82 -16.49
C GLU A 158 -24.81 -16.83 -17.12
N ILE A 159 -25.28 -18.08 -17.24
CA ILE A 159 -24.59 -19.12 -18.00
C ILE A 159 -24.61 -18.73 -19.49
N LEU A 160 -23.44 -18.70 -20.12
CA LEU A 160 -23.34 -18.43 -21.54
C LEU A 160 -23.89 -19.62 -22.36
N PRO A 161 -24.53 -19.35 -23.51
CA PRO A 161 -24.68 -20.35 -24.57
C PRO A 161 -23.31 -20.90 -24.98
N GLU A 162 -23.22 -22.19 -25.30
CA GLU A 162 -21.95 -22.88 -25.56
C GLU A 162 -21.12 -22.21 -26.66
N GLU A 163 -21.76 -21.69 -27.71
CA GLU A 163 -21.13 -21.00 -28.84
C GLU A 163 -20.51 -19.65 -28.46
N GLN A 164 -20.97 -19.04 -27.37
CA GLN A 164 -20.44 -17.77 -26.85
C GLN A 164 -19.29 -17.98 -25.86
N ARG A 165 -19.16 -19.20 -25.31
CA ARG A 165 -18.08 -19.58 -24.40
C ARG A 165 -16.76 -19.61 -25.13
N ARG A 166 -15.68 -19.39 -24.38
CA ARG A 166 -14.32 -19.50 -24.88
C ARG A 166 -13.52 -20.37 -23.92
N SER A 167 -12.47 -21.00 -24.43
CA SER A 167 -11.59 -21.80 -23.58
C SER A 167 -10.99 -20.94 -22.47
N ARG A 168 -10.65 -21.56 -21.33
CA ARG A 168 -9.96 -20.93 -20.21
C ARG A 168 -8.76 -20.09 -20.66
N ALA A 169 -7.92 -20.65 -21.53
CA ALA A 169 -6.75 -19.96 -22.08
C ALA A 169 -7.13 -18.70 -22.88
N ARG A 170 -8.22 -18.74 -23.65
CA ARG A 170 -8.69 -17.59 -24.41
C ARG A 170 -9.33 -16.52 -23.50
N LEU A 171 -10.10 -16.92 -22.49
CA LEU A 171 -10.64 -15.99 -21.49
C LEU A 171 -9.52 -15.24 -20.77
N ARG A 172 -8.50 -15.97 -20.28
CA ARG A 172 -7.30 -15.36 -19.71
C ARG A 172 -6.61 -14.41 -20.68
N ALA A 173 -6.40 -14.82 -21.93
CA ALA A 173 -5.72 -13.97 -22.93
C ALA A 173 -6.49 -12.67 -23.22
N VAL A 174 -7.82 -12.72 -23.25
CA VAL A 174 -8.67 -11.53 -23.42
C VAL A 174 -8.55 -10.60 -22.21
N ALA A 175 -8.65 -11.12 -20.99
CA ALA A 175 -8.44 -10.32 -19.77
C ALA A 175 -7.02 -9.73 -19.70
N ASP A 176 -5.98 -10.48 -20.08
CA ASP A 176 -4.60 -9.98 -20.09
C ASP A 176 -4.36 -8.90 -21.15
N SER A 177 -5.03 -9.01 -22.31
CA SER A 177 -4.96 -7.98 -23.34
C SER A 177 -5.56 -6.64 -22.90
N TYR A 178 -6.48 -6.63 -21.92
CA TYR A 178 -6.97 -5.40 -21.30
C TYR A 178 -5.84 -4.69 -20.58
N PHE A 179 -5.08 -5.39 -19.73
CA PHE A 179 -3.95 -4.78 -19.06
C PHE A 179 -2.84 -4.33 -20.02
N ASN A 180 -2.62 -5.03 -21.14
CA ASN A 180 -1.74 -4.55 -22.21
C ASN A 180 -2.26 -3.25 -22.87
N THR A 181 -3.58 -3.06 -22.92
CA THR A 181 -4.20 -1.82 -23.45
C THR A 181 -4.09 -0.65 -22.47
N VAL A 182 -4.14 -0.94 -21.17
CA VAL A 182 -4.04 0.04 -20.09
C VAL A 182 -2.60 0.53 -19.92
N GLU A 183 -1.63 -0.38 -19.96
CA GLU A 183 -0.21 -0.08 -19.76
C GLU A 183 0.30 0.91 -20.83
N VAL A 184 0.80 2.06 -20.37
CA VAL A 184 1.31 3.15 -21.23
C VAL A 184 0.32 3.47 -22.36
N ASN A 185 -0.98 3.55 -22.04
CA ASN A 185 -2.04 3.72 -23.03
C ASN A 185 -1.80 4.97 -23.92
N ASP A 186 -1.45 4.72 -25.17
CA ASP A 186 -1.07 5.73 -26.17
C ASP A 186 -2.06 5.84 -27.34
N GLY A 187 -3.19 5.13 -27.23
CA GLY A 187 -4.21 5.04 -28.29
C GLY A 187 -4.29 3.67 -28.94
N VAL A 188 -3.28 2.81 -28.77
CA VAL A 188 -3.32 1.43 -29.27
C VAL A 188 -4.22 0.58 -28.37
N VAL A 189 -5.15 -0.15 -29.00
CA VAL A 189 -6.08 -1.06 -28.31
C VAL A 189 -5.77 -2.49 -28.69
N PHE A 190 -5.41 -3.30 -27.69
CA PHE A 190 -5.16 -4.74 -27.87
C PHE A 190 -6.37 -5.59 -27.47
N ALA A 191 -7.16 -5.12 -26.51
CA ALA A 191 -8.30 -5.84 -25.99
C ALA A 191 -9.52 -5.76 -26.91
N PRO A 192 -10.22 -6.88 -27.15
CA PRO A 192 -11.51 -6.86 -27.82
C PRO A 192 -12.60 -6.40 -26.84
N PHE A 193 -13.27 -5.29 -27.14
CA PHE A 193 -14.42 -4.81 -26.38
C PHE A 193 -15.72 -5.12 -27.13
N ASP A 194 -16.74 -5.53 -26.38
CA ASP A 194 -18.11 -5.57 -26.88
C ASP A 194 -18.58 -4.12 -27.12
N PRO A 195 -19.39 -3.84 -28.17
CA PRO A 195 -19.90 -2.48 -28.42
C PRO A 195 -20.64 -1.87 -27.22
N ASP A 196 -21.30 -2.71 -26.41
CA ASP A 196 -22.03 -2.29 -25.22
C ASP A 196 -21.16 -2.31 -23.95
N CYS A 197 -19.83 -2.33 -24.06
CA CYS A 197 -18.94 -2.49 -22.91
C CYS A 197 -19.13 -1.43 -21.81
N GLY A 198 -19.26 -1.89 -20.57
CA GLY A 198 -19.39 -1.06 -19.36
C GLY A 198 -18.28 -1.34 -18.34
N ARG A 199 -17.72 -0.29 -17.72
CA ARG A 199 -16.75 -0.42 -16.61
C ARG A 199 -17.23 0.27 -15.34
N LEU A 200 -17.52 -0.51 -14.30
CA LEU A 200 -17.91 -0.08 -12.97
C LEU A 200 -16.68 -0.11 -12.05
N GLU A 201 -16.22 1.05 -11.59
CA GLU A 201 -15.04 1.18 -10.70
C GLU A 201 -15.49 1.79 -9.39
N ASN A 202 -15.37 1.04 -8.28
CA ASN A 202 -15.80 1.49 -6.95
C ASN A 202 -17.18 2.20 -7.01
N GLY A 203 -18.15 1.54 -7.67
CA GLY A 203 -19.52 2.00 -7.84
C GLY A 203 -19.75 3.17 -8.81
N ILE A 204 -18.74 3.62 -9.56
CA ILE A 204 -18.90 4.60 -10.64
C ILE A 204 -18.83 3.90 -12.00
N LEU A 205 -19.88 4.02 -12.81
CA LEU A 205 -19.86 3.56 -14.20
C LEU A 205 -19.02 4.54 -15.05
N THR A 206 -17.72 4.29 -15.12
CA THR A 206 -16.73 5.22 -15.71
C THR A 206 -16.79 5.30 -17.22
N THR A 207 -17.57 4.45 -17.89
CA THR A 207 -17.77 4.48 -19.35
C THR A 207 -19.08 5.12 -19.77
N ALA A 208 -19.99 5.41 -18.83
CA ALA A 208 -21.22 6.11 -19.14
C ALA A 208 -20.96 7.60 -19.39
N ALA A 209 -21.68 8.17 -20.35
CA ALA A 209 -21.67 9.61 -20.56
C ALA A 209 -22.11 10.31 -19.27
N SER A 210 -21.31 11.25 -18.79
CA SER A 210 -21.60 12.03 -17.59
C SER A 210 -21.36 13.51 -17.85
N SER A 211 -22.20 14.37 -17.26
CA SER A 211 -22.13 15.83 -17.41
C SER A 211 -21.24 16.50 -16.36
N GLY A 212 -20.80 15.76 -15.33
CA GLY A 212 -19.88 16.24 -14.30
C GLY A 212 -18.41 16.00 -14.67
N GLY A 213 -17.56 17.00 -14.42
CA GLY A 213 -16.10 16.80 -14.49
C GLY A 213 -15.64 15.79 -13.44
N GLY A 214 -14.68 14.92 -13.79
CA GLY A 214 -14.02 14.01 -12.84
C GLY A 214 -14.24 12.51 -13.07
N SER A 215 -15.04 12.10 -14.06
CA SER A 215 -15.14 10.70 -14.51
C SER A 215 -14.55 10.55 -15.91
N ALA A 216 -13.94 9.40 -16.21
CA ALA A 216 -13.46 9.11 -17.57
C ALA A 216 -14.58 9.24 -18.62
N GLY A 217 -15.82 8.92 -18.24
CA GLY A 217 -16.99 8.96 -19.11
C GLY A 217 -17.42 10.37 -19.53
N SER A 218 -17.03 11.42 -18.79
CA SER A 218 -17.23 12.81 -19.22
C SER A 218 -16.16 13.29 -20.21
N ILE A 219 -15.04 12.58 -20.30
CA ILE A 219 -13.98 12.83 -21.29
C ILE A 219 -14.26 12.07 -22.59
N SER A 220 -14.61 10.79 -22.46
CA SER A 220 -14.98 9.91 -23.58
C SER A 220 -15.86 8.77 -23.06
N PRO A 221 -17.11 8.62 -23.54
CA PRO A 221 -17.96 7.49 -23.18
C PRO A 221 -17.56 6.21 -23.96
N GLY A 222 -17.70 5.05 -23.32
CA GLY A 222 -17.42 3.72 -23.88
C GLY A 222 -15.99 3.21 -23.62
N CYS A 223 -15.85 1.90 -23.41
CA CYS A 223 -14.55 1.26 -23.08
C CYS A 223 -13.48 1.53 -24.15
N GLU A 224 -13.76 1.15 -25.40
CA GLU A 224 -12.75 1.23 -26.49
C GLU A 224 -12.39 2.68 -26.84
N ALA A 225 -13.38 3.59 -26.82
CA ALA A 225 -13.18 5.00 -27.15
C ALA A 225 -12.22 5.69 -26.17
N GLN A 226 -12.33 5.38 -24.87
CA GLN A 226 -11.40 5.89 -23.86
C GLN A 226 -9.95 5.48 -24.11
N PHE A 227 -9.73 4.21 -24.44
CA PHE A 227 -8.38 3.70 -24.73
C PHE A 227 -7.83 4.24 -26.05
N LYS A 228 -8.65 4.37 -27.09
CA LYS A 228 -8.26 5.03 -28.35
C LYS A 228 -7.86 6.49 -28.15
N LEU A 229 -8.47 7.15 -27.17
CA LEU A 229 -8.15 8.53 -26.83
C LEU A 229 -6.83 8.66 -26.04
N GLY A 230 -6.36 7.58 -25.41
CA GLY A 230 -5.10 7.58 -24.65
C GLY A 230 -5.24 8.11 -23.23
N ILE A 231 -6.45 8.11 -22.64
CA ILE A 231 -6.68 8.77 -21.33
C ILE A 231 -5.97 8.06 -20.17
N TYR A 232 -5.55 6.80 -20.35
CA TYR A 232 -4.93 5.97 -19.30
C TYR A 232 -3.39 5.96 -19.35
N ARG A 233 -2.78 6.87 -20.11
CA ARG A 233 -1.32 6.95 -20.31
C ARG A 233 -0.51 7.01 -19.01
N ILE A 234 -1.13 7.44 -17.91
CA ILE A 234 -0.52 7.54 -16.58
C ILE A 234 -0.10 6.19 -16.00
N ASN A 235 -0.70 5.09 -16.47
CA ASN A 235 -0.42 3.74 -16.01
C ASN A 235 0.92 3.27 -16.59
N LYS A 236 2.03 3.60 -15.94
CA LYS A 236 3.39 3.27 -16.41
C LYS A 236 3.58 1.76 -16.56
N ARG A 237 3.06 0.98 -15.62
CA ARG A 237 3.23 -0.47 -15.58
C ARG A 237 2.05 -1.13 -14.89
N ILE A 238 1.59 -2.25 -15.45
CA ILE A 238 0.62 -3.14 -14.83
C ILE A 238 1.34 -4.44 -14.44
N ARG A 239 1.69 -4.57 -13.16
CA ARG A 239 2.54 -5.67 -12.66
C ARG A 239 1.76 -6.68 -11.83
N GLU A 240 2.40 -7.83 -11.61
CA GLU A 240 1.91 -8.90 -10.75
C GLU A 240 0.49 -9.38 -11.13
N ARG A 241 0.19 -9.37 -12.43
CA ARG A 241 -1.10 -9.78 -12.99
C ARG A 241 -1.32 -11.27 -12.72
N ARG A 242 -2.35 -11.60 -11.96
CA ARG A 242 -2.82 -12.98 -11.71
C ARG A 242 -4.28 -13.11 -12.11
N TYR A 243 -4.69 -14.34 -12.41
CA TYR A 243 -6.05 -14.68 -12.86
C TYR A 243 -6.61 -15.83 -12.01
N PRO A 244 -6.83 -15.60 -10.69
CA PRO A 244 -7.17 -16.67 -9.76
C PRO A 244 -8.52 -17.34 -10.00
N VAL A 245 -9.45 -16.68 -10.70
CA VAL A 245 -10.78 -17.24 -11.01
C VAL A 245 -11.03 -17.10 -12.51
N ILE A 246 -11.30 -18.23 -13.16
CA ILE A 246 -11.81 -18.27 -14.54
C ILE A 246 -13.04 -19.19 -14.58
N ASP A 247 -14.23 -18.61 -14.59
CA ASP A 247 -15.49 -19.31 -14.83
C ASP A 247 -15.75 -19.40 -16.34
N VAL A 248 -15.52 -20.58 -16.92
CA VAL A 248 -15.72 -20.84 -18.36
C VAL A 248 -17.21 -20.85 -18.74
N GLU A 249 -18.07 -21.32 -17.85
CA GLU A 249 -19.50 -21.48 -18.11
C GLU A 249 -20.21 -20.12 -18.17
N ARG A 250 -19.85 -19.20 -17.28
CA ARG A 250 -20.35 -17.81 -17.26
C ARG A 250 -19.44 -16.86 -18.03
N GLY A 251 -18.27 -17.29 -18.50
CA GLY A 251 -17.31 -16.42 -19.18
C GLY A 251 -16.85 -15.26 -18.31
N VAL A 252 -16.54 -15.53 -17.03
CA VAL A 252 -16.06 -14.53 -16.07
C VAL A 252 -14.60 -14.80 -15.73
N VAL A 253 -13.76 -13.77 -15.76
CA VAL A 253 -12.38 -13.82 -15.29
C VAL A 253 -12.21 -12.81 -14.18
N VAL A 254 -11.73 -13.22 -13.01
CA VAL A 254 -11.30 -12.28 -11.97
C VAL A 254 -9.79 -12.23 -11.96
N ALA A 255 -9.26 -11.01 -12.04
CA ALA A 255 -7.85 -10.72 -12.02
C ALA A 255 -7.46 -9.89 -10.79
N THR A 256 -6.19 -10.01 -10.40
CA THR A 256 -5.56 -9.14 -9.39
C THR A 256 -4.28 -8.56 -9.98
N GLY A 257 -3.89 -7.37 -9.58
CA GLY A 257 -2.62 -6.77 -9.99
C GLY A 257 -2.43 -5.38 -9.40
N PHE A 258 -1.38 -4.69 -9.88
CA PHE A 258 -1.14 -3.28 -9.54
C PHE A 258 -1.00 -2.43 -10.77
N PHE A 259 -1.56 -1.22 -10.74
CA PHE A 259 -1.23 -0.18 -11.71
C PHE A 259 -0.29 0.80 -11.04
N ASP A 260 0.94 0.89 -11.55
CA ASP A 260 1.95 1.81 -11.07
C ASP A 260 1.84 3.15 -11.81
N HIS A 261 1.64 4.23 -11.06
CA HIS A 261 1.70 5.60 -11.55
C HIS A 261 3.00 6.23 -11.05
N ALA A 262 4.00 6.40 -11.91
CA ALA A 262 5.28 7.00 -11.50
C ALA A 262 5.24 8.53 -11.41
N ASN A 263 4.26 9.18 -12.04
CA ASN A 263 4.15 10.64 -12.11
C ASN A 263 5.45 11.33 -12.56
N GLU A 264 6.15 10.73 -13.53
CA GLU A 264 7.31 11.33 -14.22
C GLU A 264 6.96 12.65 -14.91
N TRP A 265 5.68 12.82 -15.22
CA TRP A 265 5.06 14.02 -15.76
C TRP A 265 3.67 14.15 -15.12
N ASP A 266 3.17 15.38 -14.99
CA ASP A 266 1.82 15.66 -14.50
C ASP A 266 0.84 16.06 -15.63
N ARG A 267 1.35 16.12 -16.86
CA ARG A 267 0.63 16.50 -18.09
C ARG A 267 1.04 15.64 -19.27
N TYR A 268 0.08 15.37 -20.16
CA TYR A 268 0.30 14.59 -21.37
C TYR A 268 -0.73 14.94 -22.45
N LYS A 269 -0.40 14.62 -23.70
CA LYS A 269 -1.31 14.79 -24.84
C LYS A 269 -2.10 13.50 -25.10
N LEU A 270 -3.39 13.68 -25.35
CA LEU A 270 -4.29 12.68 -25.90
C LEU A 270 -4.05 12.51 -27.41
N THR A 271 -4.61 11.47 -28.00
CA THR A 271 -4.48 11.19 -29.44
C THR A 271 -5.14 12.25 -30.32
N ASP A 272 -6.10 13.01 -29.79
CA ASP A 272 -6.76 14.15 -30.45
C ASP A 272 -6.05 15.49 -30.20
N GLY A 273 -4.90 15.50 -29.50
CA GLY A 273 -4.11 16.68 -29.22
C GLY A 273 -4.54 17.49 -27.98
N ARG A 274 -5.67 17.16 -27.33
CA ARG A 274 -6.03 17.76 -26.04
C ARG A 274 -4.99 17.41 -24.98
N GLU A 275 -4.86 18.30 -23.99
CA GLU A 275 -3.99 18.05 -22.82
C GLU A 275 -4.80 17.49 -21.66
N MET A 276 -4.24 16.44 -21.04
CA MET A 276 -4.70 15.90 -19.78
C MET A 276 -3.72 16.24 -18.67
N ARG A 277 -4.23 16.21 -17.44
CA ARG A 277 -3.45 16.34 -16.21
C ARG A 277 -3.70 15.15 -15.31
N THR A 278 -2.67 14.72 -14.59
CA THR A 278 -2.79 13.68 -13.57
C THR A 278 -3.51 14.24 -12.34
N ALA A 279 -4.28 13.38 -11.64
CA ALA A 279 -5.03 13.79 -10.46
C ALA A 279 -4.14 13.92 -9.20
N LEU A 280 -3.15 13.02 -9.09
CA LEU A 280 -2.11 13.01 -8.07
C LEU A 280 -0.78 13.44 -8.69
N LYS A 281 0.03 14.19 -7.94
CA LYS A 281 1.32 14.70 -8.39
C LYS A 281 2.49 13.76 -8.09
N TRP A 282 2.26 12.68 -7.36
CA TRP A 282 3.33 11.83 -6.83
C TRP A 282 3.14 10.34 -7.12
N PRO A 283 4.22 9.56 -7.10
CA PRO A 283 4.19 8.14 -7.33
C PRO A 283 3.23 7.44 -6.38
N ASN A 284 2.42 6.56 -6.94
CA ASN A 284 1.51 5.70 -6.19
C ASN A 284 1.28 4.42 -6.99
N SER A 285 0.73 3.42 -6.35
CA SER A 285 0.17 2.27 -7.04
C SER A 285 -1.30 2.14 -6.64
N ILE A 286 -2.13 1.62 -7.52
CA ILE A 286 -3.42 1.05 -7.11
C ILE A 286 -3.31 -0.46 -7.10
N SER A 287 -3.95 -1.09 -6.12
CA SER A 287 -4.14 -2.53 -6.06
C SER A 287 -5.60 -2.87 -6.25
N LEU A 288 -5.88 -3.95 -6.99
CA LEU A 288 -7.22 -4.25 -7.48
C LEU A 288 -7.59 -5.72 -7.40
N ILE A 289 -8.90 -5.95 -7.26
CA ILE A 289 -9.60 -7.15 -7.72
C ILE A 289 -10.58 -6.69 -8.80
N GLU A 290 -10.44 -7.21 -10.01
CA GLU A 290 -11.21 -6.78 -11.18
C GLU A 290 -11.81 -7.98 -11.93
N ALA A 291 -13.13 -7.96 -12.09
CA ALA A 291 -13.91 -8.98 -12.77
C ALA A 291 -14.24 -8.56 -14.21
N PHE A 292 -13.93 -9.43 -15.16
CA PHE A 292 -14.23 -9.26 -16.58
C PHE A 292 -15.31 -10.25 -17.00
N ARG A 293 -16.44 -9.74 -17.50
CA ARG A 293 -17.44 -10.53 -18.21
C ARG A 293 -17.08 -10.57 -19.68
N ILE A 294 -16.78 -11.76 -20.20
CA ILE A 294 -16.36 -11.99 -21.59
C ILE A 294 -17.40 -12.87 -22.29
N ARG A 295 -17.97 -12.38 -23.39
CA ARG A 295 -18.88 -13.13 -24.27
C ARG A 295 -18.41 -13.03 -25.70
N ASN A 296 -18.55 -14.10 -26.49
CA ASN A 296 -18.07 -14.15 -27.87
C ASN A 296 -16.57 -13.82 -28.05
N GLY A 297 -15.78 -13.85 -26.98
CA GLY A 297 -14.36 -13.47 -26.98
C GLY A 297 -14.09 -11.97 -26.90
N ALA A 298 -15.07 -11.16 -26.50
CA ALA A 298 -14.95 -9.72 -26.26
C ALA A 298 -15.41 -9.37 -24.83
N ILE A 299 -14.82 -8.33 -24.24
CA ILE A 299 -15.14 -7.84 -22.89
C ILE A 299 -16.45 -7.04 -22.94
N HIS A 300 -17.46 -7.52 -22.22
CA HIS A 300 -18.79 -6.90 -22.12
C HIS A 300 -18.97 -6.09 -20.84
N ARG A 301 -18.47 -6.58 -19.70
CA ARG A 301 -18.49 -5.83 -18.44
C ARG A 301 -17.15 -5.93 -17.74
N ILE A 302 -16.84 -4.88 -17.00
CA ILE A 302 -15.70 -4.80 -16.12
C ILE A 302 -16.23 -4.26 -14.80
N GLU A 303 -15.95 -4.95 -13.70
CA GLU A 303 -16.21 -4.45 -12.36
C GLU A 303 -14.93 -4.50 -11.54
N ALA A 304 -14.44 -3.35 -11.08
CA ALA A 304 -13.18 -3.22 -10.38
C ALA A 304 -13.39 -2.59 -8.98
N VAL A 305 -12.78 -3.24 -7.99
CA VAL A 305 -12.62 -2.69 -6.65
C VAL A 305 -11.13 -2.49 -6.41
N PHE A 306 -10.71 -1.24 -6.21
CA PHE A 306 -9.30 -0.90 -6.06
C PHE A 306 -9.05 0.24 -5.09
N SER A 307 -7.90 0.19 -4.42
CA SER A 307 -7.45 1.21 -3.47
C SER A 307 -6.02 1.66 -3.80
N TYR A 308 -5.68 2.88 -3.40
CA TYR A 308 -4.29 3.32 -3.40
C TYR A 308 -3.47 2.56 -2.36
N VAL A 309 -2.27 2.18 -2.75
CA VAL A 309 -1.24 1.61 -1.89
C VAL A 309 0.09 2.32 -2.16
N PRO A 310 1.07 2.22 -1.26
CA PRO A 310 2.40 2.75 -1.51
C PRO A 310 2.97 2.27 -2.85
N HIS A 311 3.67 3.17 -3.55
CA HIS A 311 4.21 2.87 -4.86
C HIS A 311 5.12 1.64 -4.80
N MET A 312 4.97 0.72 -5.76
CA MET A 312 5.73 -0.52 -5.85
C MET A 312 5.49 -1.56 -4.74
N MET A 313 4.47 -1.37 -3.89
CA MET A 313 4.08 -2.41 -2.91
C MET A 313 3.73 -3.73 -3.61
N HIS A 314 4.22 -4.85 -3.08
CA HIS A 314 4.06 -6.19 -3.68
C HIS A 314 2.83 -6.95 -3.16
N ASN A 315 2.32 -7.87 -3.97
CA ASN A 315 1.28 -8.82 -3.57
C ASN A 315 1.93 -10.02 -2.85
N PRO A 316 1.56 -10.34 -1.60
CA PRO A 316 2.10 -11.48 -0.85
C PRO A 316 1.86 -12.86 -1.48
N PHE A 317 0.94 -12.97 -2.44
CA PHE A 317 0.67 -14.19 -3.20
C PHE A 317 1.42 -14.25 -4.54
N TYR A 318 2.20 -13.22 -4.89
CA TYR A 318 3.05 -13.23 -6.07
C TYR A 318 4.46 -13.76 -5.71
N HIS A 319 4.95 -14.71 -6.50
CA HIS A 319 6.26 -15.31 -6.28
C HIS A 319 7.31 -14.66 -7.17
N TYR A 320 8.24 -13.93 -6.56
CA TYR A 320 9.42 -13.40 -7.23
C TYR A 320 10.55 -14.43 -7.29
N PRO A 321 11.34 -14.46 -8.38
CA PRO A 321 12.63 -15.13 -8.33
C PRO A 321 13.53 -14.45 -7.29
N PRO A 322 14.41 -15.20 -6.60
CA PRO A 322 15.32 -14.62 -5.63
C PRO A 322 16.22 -13.57 -6.29
N PRO A 323 16.54 -12.45 -5.61
CA PRO A 323 17.46 -11.47 -6.15
C PRO A 323 18.87 -12.08 -6.30
N PRO A 324 19.70 -11.54 -7.21
CA PRO A 324 21.10 -11.95 -7.30
C PRO A 324 21.82 -11.71 -5.96
N PRO A 325 22.86 -12.51 -5.64
CA PRO A 325 23.62 -12.32 -4.42
C PRO A 325 24.31 -10.94 -4.41
N PRO A 326 24.46 -10.31 -3.24
CA PRO A 326 25.12 -9.03 -3.13
C PRO A 326 26.60 -9.14 -3.55
N GLN A 327 27.11 -8.11 -4.22
CA GLN A 327 28.51 -8.05 -4.63
C GLN A 327 29.40 -7.54 -3.48
N PRO A 328 30.59 -8.10 -3.24
CA PRO A 328 31.47 -7.57 -2.20
C PRO A 328 31.89 -6.14 -2.53
N GLU A 329 31.98 -5.29 -1.50
CA GLU A 329 32.45 -3.91 -1.65
C GLU A 329 33.97 -3.84 -1.86
N ASP A 330 34.46 -2.77 -2.48
CA ASP A 330 35.90 -2.53 -2.64
C ASP A 330 36.61 -2.39 -1.27
N PRO A 331 37.68 -3.17 -1.00
CA PRO A 331 38.48 -3.03 0.22
C PRO A 331 39.03 -1.61 0.48
N ALA A 332 39.22 -0.78 -0.54
CA ALA A 332 39.61 0.62 -0.38
C ALA A 332 38.45 1.45 0.19
N THR A 333 37.24 1.30 -0.36
CA THR A 333 36.02 1.95 0.14
C THR A 333 35.73 1.57 1.59
N LEU A 334 35.93 0.30 1.97
CA LEU A 334 35.73 -0.16 3.34
C LEU A 334 36.68 0.51 4.36
N ARG A 335 37.85 1.01 3.91
CA ARG A 335 38.86 1.69 4.74
C ARG A 335 38.69 3.20 4.77
N GLU A 336 37.94 3.76 3.82
CA GLU A 336 37.65 5.19 3.76
C GLU A 336 36.85 5.62 5.01
N ARG A 337 37.19 6.79 5.55
CA ARG A 337 36.45 7.41 6.66
C ARG A 337 35.56 8.51 6.10
N CYS A 338 34.37 8.63 6.67
CA CYS A 338 33.44 9.70 6.40
C CYS A 338 32.97 10.25 7.76
N ASP A 339 33.60 11.36 8.17
CA ASP A 339 33.27 12.10 9.38
C ASP A 339 31.98 12.91 9.19
N ASP A 340 31.59 13.69 10.21
CA ASP A 340 30.35 14.46 10.19
C ASP A 340 30.30 15.50 9.05
N ALA A 341 31.45 16.08 8.67
CA ALA A 341 31.53 17.00 7.54
C ALA A 341 31.33 16.29 6.20
N CYS A 342 31.97 15.11 6.02
CA CYS A 342 31.74 14.25 4.87
C CYS A 342 30.27 13.81 4.77
N LEU A 343 29.67 13.35 5.87
CA LEU A 343 28.27 12.93 5.93
C LEU A 343 27.30 14.07 5.57
N THR A 344 27.56 15.26 6.08
CA THR A 344 26.77 16.47 5.76
C THR A 344 26.88 16.81 4.27
N SER A 345 28.08 16.79 3.70
CA SER A 345 28.29 17.02 2.26
C SER A 345 27.60 15.96 1.40
N LEU A 346 27.59 14.70 1.85
CA LEU A 346 26.92 13.62 1.15
C LEU A 346 25.40 13.76 1.17
N ALA A 347 24.82 14.18 2.30
CA ALA A 347 23.39 14.49 2.37
C ALA A 347 23.00 15.59 1.38
N GLU A 348 23.78 16.68 1.28
CA GLU A 348 23.52 17.75 0.32
C GLU A 348 23.67 17.28 -1.13
N ARG A 349 24.69 16.46 -1.43
CA ARG A 349 24.88 15.86 -2.75
C ARG A 349 23.70 14.96 -3.11
N PHE A 350 23.26 14.11 -2.18
CA PHE A 350 22.11 13.24 -2.38
C PHE A 350 20.84 14.04 -2.65
N MET A 351 20.53 15.04 -1.81
CA MET A 351 19.31 15.84 -1.97
C MET A 351 19.33 16.70 -3.23
N THR A 352 20.50 17.21 -3.62
CA THR A 352 20.69 17.90 -4.91
C THR A 352 20.46 16.96 -6.10
N ALA A 353 21.03 15.75 -6.05
CA ALA A 353 20.81 14.73 -7.07
C ALA A 353 19.34 14.32 -7.13
N LEU A 354 18.69 14.15 -5.98
CA LEU A 354 17.27 13.84 -5.86
C LEU A 354 16.42 14.94 -6.50
N ALA A 355 16.58 16.20 -6.09
CA ALA A 355 15.84 17.34 -6.65
C ALA A 355 16.07 17.52 -8.16
N GLY A 356 17.27 17.19 -8.66
CA GLY A 356 17.58 17.18 -10.08
C GLY A 356 17.15 15.93 -10.84
N GLN A 357 16.56 14.93 -10.17
CA GLN A 357 16.21 13.62 -10.72
C GLN A 357 17.39 12.87 -11.37
N ARG A 358 18.59 13.00 -10.78
CA ARG A 358 19.85 12.44 -11.30
C ARG A 358 20.40 11.38 -10.35
N PRO A 359 19.80 10.19 -10.26
CA PRO A 359 20.29 9.14 -9.36
C PRO A 359 21.75 8.76 -9.65
N GLN A 360 22.22 8.89 -10.90
CA GLN A 360 23.60 8.61 -11.29
C GLN A 360 24.66 9.52 -10.63
N ASP A 361 24.26 10.67 -10.07
CA ASP A 361 25.17 11.62 -9.43
C ASP A 361 25.44 11.30 -7.95
N VAL A 362 24.68 10.36 -7.39
CA VAL A 362 24.90 9.88 -6.02
C VAL A 362 26.03 8.85 -6.04
N PRO A 363 27.02 8.94 -5.13
CA PRO A 363 28.09 7.95 -5.05
C PRO A 363 27.57 6.67 -4.38
N TRP A 364 26.86 5.83 -5.13
CA TRP A 364 26.27 4.59 -4.62
C TRP A 364 27.31 3.53 -4.27
N ALA A 365 27.14 2.83 -3.15
CA ALA A 365 27.84 1.58 -2.87
C ALA A 365 27.46 0.51 -3.93
N ARG A 366 28.22 -0.58 -4.00
CA ARG A 366 27.92 -1.67 -4.97
C ARG A 366 26.57 -2.33 -4.73
N ASN A 367 26.13 -2.38 -3.48
CA ASN A 367 24.78 -2.81 -3.13
C ASN A 367 24.08 -1.65 -2.43
N VAL A 368 22.89 -1.32 -2.91
CA VAL A 368 22.08 -0.25 -2.36
C VAL A 368 20.72 -0.81 -1.97
N LYS A 369 20.27 -0.43 -0.78
CA LYS A 369 18.87 -0.57 -0.40
C LYS A 369 18.22 0.80 -0.34
N PHE A 370 17.24 1.01 -1.21
CA PHE A 370 16.47 2.24 -1.30
C PHE A 370 15.01 1.96 -0.94
N THR A 371 14.43 2.79 -0.08
CA THR A 371 13.02 2.68 0.28
C THR A 371 12.33 4.03 0.22
N GLU A 372 11.08 4.04 -0.22
CA GLU A 372 10.16 5.17 -0.06
C GLU A 372 8.95 4.70 0.74
N ASN A 373 8.60 5.42 1.82
CA ASN A 373 7.39 5.16 2.61
C ASN A 373 7.24 3.67 2.97
N GLY A 374 8.31 3.10 3.52
CA GLY A 374 8.39 1.70 3.92
C GLY A 374 8.58 0.68 2.80
N VAL A 375 8.37 1.01 1.53
CA VAL A 375 8.51 0.05 0.42
C VAL A 375 9.92 0.06 -0.15
N GLY A 376 10.51 -1.12 -0.33
CA GLY A 376 11.78 -1.29 -1.04
C GLY A 376 11.59 -1.13 -2.54
N ILE A 377 12.28 -0.16 -3.14
CA ILE A 377 12.13 0.18 -4.55
C ILE A 377 13.49 0.37 -5.23
N GLN A 378 13.51 0.28 -6.56
CA GLN A 378 14.73 0.51 -7.34
C GLN A 378 15.15 1.98 -7.28
N VAL A 379 16.46 2.22 -7.27
CA VAL A 379 17.01 3.58 -7.43
C VAL A 379 16.54 4.15 -8.77
N GLY A 380 15.99 5.37 -8.74
CA GLY A 380 15.40 6.02 -9.92
C GLY A 380 13.89 5.82 -10.08
N GLU A 381 13.25 4.94 -9.30
CA GLU A 381 11.79 4.83 -9.21
C GLU A 381 11.22 5.65 -8.03
N GLY A 382 9.89 5.72 -7.90
CA GLY A 382 9.26 6.48 -6.82
C GLY A 382 9.58 7.97 -6.92
N ILE A 383 9.93 8.60 -5.80
CA ILE A 383 10.12 10.04 -5.64
C ILE A 383 11.10 10.64 -6.65
N TRP A 384 12.05 9.85 -7.15
CA TRP A 384 12.95 10.24 -8.24
C TRP A 384 12.20 10.68 -9.51
N GLY A 385 11.02 10.14 -9.79
CA GLY A 385 10.21 10.47 -10.97
C GLY A 385 9.43 11.79 -10.85
N SER A 386 8.98 12.15 -9.66
CA SER A 386 8.08 13.29 -9.45
C SER A 386 8.72 14.51 -8.81
N ILE A 387 9.81 14.34 -8.06
CA ILE A 387 10.48 15.48 -7.42
C ILE A 387 10.98 16.48 -8.46
N ARG A 388 10.84 17.77 -8.18
CA ARG A 388 11.36 18.88 -9.00
C ARG A 388 12.20 19.86 -8.21
N ASN A 389 12.03 19.91 -6.89
CA ASN A 389 12.78 20.81 -6.04
C ASN A 389 12.85 20.32 -4.59
N LYS A 390 13.70 20.99 -3.81
CA LYS A 390 13.80 20.88 -2.34
C LYS A 390 13.83 22.28 -1.71
N SER A 391 13.58 22.37 -0.41
CA SER A 391 13.87 23.59 0.34
C SER A 391 15.37 23.87 0.40
N ASP A 392 15.73 25.16 0.40
CA ASP A 392 17.11 25.59 0.62
C ASP A 392 17.54 25.34 2.08
N GLU A 393 16.62 25.58 3.02
CA GLU A 393 16.80 25.22 4.42
C GLU A 393 16.44 23.75 4.68
N ALA A 394 17.23 23.09 5.51
CA ALA A 394 16.95 21.74 6.00
C ALA A 394 17.72 21.48 7.30
N LEU A 395 17.20 20.59 8.13
CA LEU A 395 17.93 20.09 9.29
C LEU A 395 18.75 18.86 8.86
N VAL A 396 20.06 18.93 9.05
CA VAL A 396 20.98 17.81 8.77
C VAL A 396 21.63 17.35 10.08
N ILE A 397 21.60 16.05 10.33
CA ILE A 397 22.09 15.43 11.58
C ILE A 397 23.06 14.30 11.18
N PRO A 398 24.36 14.60 11.06
CA PRO A 398 25.37 13.57 10.83
C PRO A 398 25.64 12.78 12.11
N ASP A 399 26.01 11.52 11.95
CA ASP A 399 26.37 10.61 13.03
C ASP A 399 27.51 9.70 12.57
N GLU A 400 28.76 10.19 12.64
CA GLU A 400 29.97 9.46 12.26
C GLU A 400 30.01 8.06 12.89
N ARG A 401 29.60 7.95 14.16
CA ARG A 401 29.63 6.69 14.92
C ARG A 401 28.75 5.61 14.28
N ASN A 402 27.55 5.97 13.83
CA ASN A 402 26.64 5.06 13.14
C ASN A 402 26.86 5.04 11.62
N ARG A 403 27.69 5.93 11.07
CA ARG A 403 27.88 6.16 9.64
C ARG A 403 26.56 6.46 8.94
N THR A 404 25.75 7.28 9.59
CA THR A 404 24.44 7.70 9.09
C THR A 404 24.33 9.21 9.08
N VAL A 405 23.46 9.71 8.22
CA VAL A 405 23.03 11.11 8.25
C VAL A 405 21.54 11.17 8.04
N ALA A 406 20.86 11.94 8.89
CA ALA A 406 19.45 12.25 8.75
C ALA A 406 19.28 13.65 8.17
N TRP A 407 18.27 13.83 7.32
CA TRP A 407 17.88 15.08 6.69
C TRP A 407 16.37 15.28 6.88
N TYR A 408 15.94 16.47 7.27
CA TYR A 408 14.54 16.86 7.42
C TYR A 408 14.27 18.19 6.74
N GLY A 409 13.25 18.25 5.89
CA GLY A 409 12.85 19.48 5.21
C GLY A 409 11.70 19.28 4.23
N LEU A 410 11.54 20.21 3.30
CA LEU A 410 10.55 20.11 2.24
C LEU A 410 11.17 19.63 0.93
N ILE A 411 10.40 18.80 0.23
CA ILE A 411 10.59 18.51 -1.20
C ILE A 411 9.33 18.91 -1.97
N TYR A 412 9.44 18.98 -3.29
CA TYR A 412 8.33 19.37 -4.15
C TYR A 412 8.12 18.33 -5.25
N ASP A 413 6.98 17.64 -5.21
CA ASP A 413 6.48 16.76 -6.24
C ASP A 413 5.79 17.59 -7.32
N HIS A 414 6.47 17.83 -8.45
CA HIS A 414 6.13 18.89 -9.39
C HIS A 414 6.03 20.25 -8.68
N ASP A 415 4.81 20.75 -8.52
CA ASP A 415 4.46 22.01 -7.87
C ASP A 415 3.84 21.82 -6.47
N ALA A 416 3.69 20.57 -6.00
CA ALA A 416 3.07 20.25 -4.72
C ALA A 416 4.13 20.02 -3.62
N PRO A 417 4.02 20.68 -2.45
CA PRO A 417 4.96 20.48 -1.35
C PRO A 417 4.77 19.12 -0.66
N ALA A 418 5.87 18.58 -0.15
CA ALA A 418 5.90 17.37 0.66
C ALA A 418 6.92 17.50 1.80
N TRP A 419 6.54 17.11 3.02
CA TRP A 419 7.46 16.99 4.15
C TRP A 419 8.26 15.70 3.99
N ALA A 420 9.58 15.78 4.15
CA ALA A 420 10.44 14.63 3.92
C ALA A 420 11.47 14.46 5.05
N GLY A 421 11.54 13.23 5.55
CA GLY A 421 12.60 12.72 6.39
C GLY A 421 13.43 11.73 5.59
N VAL A 422 14.74 11.95 5.49
CA VAL A 422 15.65 11.08 4.74
C VAL A 422 16.74 10.59 5.67
N ARG A 423 17.02 9.28 5.65
CA ARG A 423 18.19 8.71 6.30
C ARG A 423 19.09 8.06 5.27
N LEU A 424 20.36 8.44 5.27
CA LEU A 424 21.41 7.78 4.51
C LEU A 424 22.28 6.96 5.48
N LYS A 425 22.74 5.79 5.03
CA LYS A 425 23.84 5.06 5.66
C LYS A 425 24.94 4.83 4.65
N VAL A 426 26.18 4.95 5.11
CA VAL A 426 27.34 4.92 4.23
C VAL A 426 28.30 3.78 4.52
N VAL A 427 29.00 3.37 3.47
CA VAL A 427 30.21 2.55 3.54
C VAL A 427 31.33 3.35 2.86
N GLY A 428 32.34 3.76 3.64
CA GLY A 428 33.27 4.80 3.19
C GLY A 428 32.52 6.12 2.96
N ALA A 429 32.77 6.78 1.84
CA ALA A 429 32.03 7.96 1.37
C ALA A 429 30.92 7.61 0.35
N ARG A 430 30.39 6.38 0.38
CA ARG A 430 29.37 5.90 -0.58
C ARG A 430 28.05 5.53 0.11
N VAL A 431 26.92 5.86 -0.53
CA VAL A 431 25.57 5.58 0.00
C VAL A 431 25.22 4.11 -0.22
N ALA A 432 25.04 3.36 0.87
CA ALA A 432 24.64 1.95 0.84
C ALA A 432 23.16 1.74 1.20
N GLU A 433 22.59 2.66 1.98
CA GLU A 433 21.18 2.65 2.34
C GLU A 433 20.62 4.06 2.21
N ALA A 434 19.43 4.20 1.61
CA ALA A 434 18.68 5.44 1.54
C ALA A 434 17.21 5.16 1.88
N GLU A 435 16.73 5.77 2.95
CA GLU A 435 15.37 5.64 3.46
C GLU A 435 14.69 7.00 3.38
N VAL A 436 13.62 7.09 2.60
CA VAL A 436 12.90 8.33 2.32
C VAL A 436 11.46 8.18 2.81
N ILE A 437 11.06 8.98 3.80
CA ILE A 437 9.70 9.05 4.34
C ILE A 437 9.13 10.40 3.94
N VAL A 438 8.02 10.40 3.20
CA VAL A 438 7.43 11.57 2.54
C VAL A 438 5.94 11.66 2.85
N ALA A 439 5.55 12.75 3.51
CA ALA A 439 4.16 13.14 3.74
C ALA A 439 3.75 14.21 2.73
N ARG A 440 2.59 14.04 2.10
CA ARG A 440 2.14 14.88 0.97
C ARG A 440 0.80 15.54 1.29
N GLU A 441 0.55 16.74 0.76
CA GLU A 441 -0.53 17.65 1.20
C GLU A 441 -1.94 17.07 1.23
N ARG A 442 -2.24 16.08 0.38
CA ARG A 442 -3.57 15.46 0.33
C ARG A 442 -3.62 14.07 0.96
N ASN A 443 -2.51 13.56 1.47
CA ASN A 443 -2.54 12.35 2.27
C ASN A 443 -3.25 12.66 3.60
N PRO A 444 -3.94 11.69 4.21
CA PRO A 444 -4.60 11.94 5.48
C PRO A 444 -3.61 12.26 6.61
N GLY A 445 -4.09 13.05 7.58
CA GLY A 445 -3.34 13.50 8.75
C GLY A 445 -3.15 15.01 8.83
N PRO A 446 -2.48 15.52 9.88
CA PRO A 446 -2.19 16.94 10.04
C PRO A 446 -1.31 17.46 8.90
N TRP A 447 -1.57 18.70 8.49
CA TRP A 447 -0.83 19.37 7.41
C TRP A 447 -0.68 20.87 7.66
N GLY A 448 0.57 21.35 7.72
CA GLY A 448 0.91 22.74 7.96
C GLY A 448 1.12 23.53 6.68
N ASN A 449 1.13 24.86 6.79
CA ASN A 449 1.43 25.72 5.65
C ASN A 449 2.90 25.56 5.24
N ALA A 450 3.17 24.81 4.18
CA ALA A 450 4.53 24.57 3.68
C ALA A 450 5.28 25.87 3.29
N ARG A 451 4.59 26.99 3.02
CA ARG A 451 5.24 28.28 2.74
C ARG A 451 5.87 28.91 3.98
N GLU A 452 5.46 28.49 5.17
CA GLU A 452 5.98 28.96 6.46
C GLU A 452 7.07 28.01 7.00
N PHE A 453 7.47 27.01 6.23
CA PHE A 453 8.54 26.12 6.64
C PHE A 453 9.84 26.89 6.87
N ALA A 454 10.39 26.70 8.05
CA ALA A 454 11.72 27.12 8.46
C ALA A 454 12.25 26.10 9.47
N VAL A 455 13.57 25.88 9.49
CA VAL A 455 14.17 25.04 10.53
C VAL A 455 14.19 25.83 11.83
N ASP A 456 13.49 25.33 12.85
CA ASP A 456 13.45 26.01 14.15
C ASP A 456 14.87 26.10 14.76
N THR A 457 15.24 27.30 15.22
CA THR A 457 16.55 27.59 15.80
C THR A 457 16.90 26.72 17.01
N LEU A 458 15.90 26.16 17.71
CA LEU A 458 16.10 25.18 18.77
C LEU A 458 16.86 23.95 18.28
N PHE A 459 16.67 23.55 17.01
CA PHE A 459 17.33 22.38 16.43
C PHE A 459 18.71 22.67 15.84
N THR A 460 19.04 23.94 15.55
CA THR A 460 20.34 24.30 14.96
C THR A 460 21.37 24.69 16.02
N GLY A 461 20.94 25.24 17.16
CA GLY A 461 21.82 25.66 18.24
C GLY A 461 22.45 24.51 19.04
N ALA A 462 23.74 24.62 19.33
CA ALA A 462 24.43 23.75 20.28
C ALA A 462 23.85 23.89 21.69
N VAL A 463 23.71 22.77 22.40
CA VAL A 463 23.31 22.77 23.80
C VAL A 463 24.50 23.25 24.66
N PRO A 464 24.31 24.09 25.69
CA PRO A 464 25.39 24.46 26.59
C PRO A 464 26.03 23.23 27.24
N GLU A 465 27.36 23.20 27.38
CA GLU A 465 28.11 22.01 27.82
C GLU A 465 27.57 21.38 29.11
N LYS A 466 27.16 22.20 30.09
CA LYS A 466 26.60 21.72 31.37
C LYS A 466 25.22 21.05 31.26
N GLN A 467 24.52 21.27 30.15
CA GLN A 467 23.18 20.72 29.87
C GLN A 467 23.23 19.62 28.80
N ARG A 468 24.41 19.37 28.19
CA ARG A 468 24.58 18.31 27.20
C ARG A 468 24.40 16.95 27.86
N SER A 469 23.59 16.12 27.23
CA SER A 469 23.41 14.72 27.61
C SER A 469 24.37 13.86 26.79
N SER A 470 24.91 12.80 27.41
CA SER A 470 25.65 11.79 26.66
C SER A 470 24.74 11.12 25.63
N ARG A 471 25.33 10.56 24.56
CA ARG A 471 24.61 9.76 23.55
C ARG A 471 23.66 8.73 24.16
N ARG A 472 24.12 8.02 25.20
CA ARG A 472 23.31 7.00 25.89
C ARG A 472 22.06 7.61 26.53
N GLN A 473 22.19 8.78 27.15
CA GLN A 473 21.05 9.50 27.74
C GLN A 473 20.11 10.04 26.67
N LEU A 474 20.64 10.54 25.55
CA LEU A 474 19.85 11.00 24.41
C LEU A 474 19.00 9.87 23.83
N VAL A 475 19.62 8.72 23.53
CA VAL A 475 18.92 7.53 23.04
C VAL A 475 17.88 7.04 24.05
N ALA A 476 18.24 6.97 25.33
CA ALA A 476 17.31 6.54 26.38
C ALA A 476 16.09 7.47 26.51
N ALA A 477 16.24 8.77 26.27
CA ALA A 477 15.10 9.70 26.30
C ALA A 477 14.09 9.38 25.19
N VAL A 478 14.55 9.10 23.97
CA VAL A 478 13.69 8.72 22.84
C VAL A 478 13.07 7.34 23.02
N GLU A 479 13.84 6.36 23.52
CA GLU A 479 13.29 5.03 23.86
C GLU A 479 12.20 5.11 24.94
N ASN A 480 12.40 5.96 25.94
CA ASN A 480 11.39 6.21 26.98
C ASN A 480 10.16 6.96 26.42
N TYR A 481 10.33 7.81 25.40
CA TYR A 481 9.19 8.43 24.70
C TYR A 481 8.35 7.38 23.98
N ALA A 482 8.99 6.53 23.18
CA ALA A 482 8.33 5.42 22.49
C ALA A 482 7.60 4.49 23.49
N ARG A 483 8.23 4.19 24.63
CA ARG A 483 7.61 3.41 25.71
C ARG A 483 6.41 4.12 26.35
N SER A 484 6.45 5.44 26.45
CA SER A 484 5.34 6.24 26.99
C SER A 484 4.14 6.23 26.03
N MET A 485 4.38 6.32 24.71
CA MET A 485 3.31 6.21 23.70
C MET A 485 2.64 4.83 23.72
N GLN A 486 3.44 3.75 23.84
CA GLN A 486 2.94 2.38 23.90
C GLN A 486 2.20 2.07 25.22
N SER A 487 2.31 2.93 26.24
CA SER A 487 1.66 2.71 27.54
C SER A 487 0.16 3.03 27.45
N ASP A 488 -0.67 2.01 27.68
CA ASP A 488 -2.13 2.08 27.69
C ASP A 488 -2.72 2.65 29.00
N GLU A 489 -1.92 2.71 30.07
CA GLU A 489 -2.32 3.21 31.40
C GLU A 489 -1.97 4.69 31.66
N GLY A 490 -1.47 5.43 30.66
CA GLY A 490 -1.05 6.84 30.82
C GLY A 490 0.22 7.03 31.65
N LYS A 491 1.02 5.97 31.83
CA LYS A 491 2.31 6.05 32.52
C LYS A 491 3.38 6.67 31.61
N VAL A 492 3.94 7.78 32.05
CA VAL A 492 5.00 8.49 31.34
C VAL A 492 6.38 8.05 31.83
N TYR A 493 7.22 7.55 30.92
CA TYR A 493 8.60 7.15 31.18
C TYR A 493 9.62 8.20 30.70
N ALA A 494 9.26 8.97 29.67
CA ALA A 494 10.08 10.07 29.20
C ALA A 494 10.05 11.24 30.18
N ARG A 495 11.06 12.12 30.10
CA ARG A 495 11.09 13.38 30.82
C ARG A 495 10.95 14.51 29.81
N PHE A 496 10.05 15.43 30.08
CA PHE A 496 9.81 16.58 29.23
C PHE A 496 10.22 17.87 29.93
N ASP A 497 10.49 18.88 29.11
CA ASP A 497 10.44 20.26 29.55
C ASP A 497 8.99 20.75 29.51
N GLU A 498 8.63 21.70 30.39
CA GLU A 498 7.27 22.24 30.47
C GLU A 498 6.83 22.90 29.16
N SER A 499 7.78 23.44 28.40
CA SER A 499 7.51 24.09 27.11
C SER A 499 7.36 23.12 25.94
N CYS A 500 7.52 21.80 26.17
CA CYS A 500 7.59 20.81 25.10
C CYS A 500 6.42 20.89 24.12
N TRP A 501 6.78 20.97 22.85
CA TRP A 501 5.86 20.91 21.73
C TRP A 501 6.25 19.80 20.75
N ARG A 502 5.25 19.28 20.02
CA ARG A 502 5.45 18.36 18.90
C ARG A 502 4.75 18.91 17.66
N LYS A 503 5.49 19.03 16.56
CA LYS A 503 4.96 19.33 15.24
C LYS A 503 4.94 18.08 14.38
N GLU A 504 3.83 17.87 13.67
CA GLU A 504 3.65 16.79 12.71
C GLU A 504 3.29 17.40 11.35
N ASN A 505 4.11 17.14 10.33
CA ASN A 505 3.97 17.71 8.99
C ASN A 505 3.75 19.23 9.03
N GLY A 506 4.52 19.92 9.89
CA GLY A 506 4.45 21.38 10.08
C GLY A 506 3.35 21.90 11.00
N VAL A 507 2.50 21.06 11.60
CA VAL A 507 1.43 21.49 12.53
C VAL A 507 1.76 21.10 13.95
N GLU A 508 1.65 22.03 14.91
CA GLU A 508 1.74 21.68 16.33
C GLU A 508 0.50 20.87 16.75
N VAL A 509 0.72 19.62 17.20
CA VAL A 509 -0.35 18.69 17.59
C VAL A 509 -0.50 18.53 19.10
N THR A 510 0.42 19.14 19.87
CA THR A 510 0.40 19.15 21.33
C THR A 510 -0.47 20.25 21.93
N ARG A 511 -0.96 21.18 21.11
CA ARG A 511 -1.80 22.32 21.49
C ARG A 511 -2.80 22.64 20.37
N GLY A 512 -3.82 23.45 20.69
CA GLY A 512 -4.77 23.93 19.68
C GLY A 512 -5.81 22.90 19.26
N GLU A 513 -6.30 23.01 18.02
CA GLU A 513 -7.44 22.23 17.49
C GLU A 513 -7.04 21.08 16.56
N VAL A 514 -5.77 21.01 16.15
CA VAL A 514 -5.26 19.95 15.27
C VAL A 514 -4.55 18.89 16.10
N GLY A 515 -4.68 17.62 15.71
CA GLY A 515 -4.09 16.48 16.40
C GLY A 515 -3.40 15.52 15.45
N SER A 516 -2.65 14.59 16.03
CA SER A 516 -2.19 13.39 15.32
C SER A 516 -3.36 12.47 15.03
N ILE A 517 -3.37 11.93 13.82
CA ILE A 517 -4.41 10.98 13.39
C ILE A 517 -4.41 9.72 14.25
N GLY A 518 -5.60 9.20 14.54
CA GLY A 518 -5.81 8.00 15.38
C GLY A 518 -6.11 8.30 16.84
N LEU A 519 -5.92 9.55 17.28
CA LEU A 519 -6.29 10.01 18.62
C LEU A 519 -7.71 10.57 18.65
N VAL A 520 -8.12 11.18 19.76
CA VAL A 520 -9.31 12.05 19.81
C VAL A 520 -9.15 13.24 18.87
N LYS A 521 -10.27 13.76 18.37
CA LYS A 521 -10.27 15.04 17.67
C LYS A 521 -9.75 16.16 18.60
N SER A 522 -8.85 16.99 18.11
CA SER A 522 -8.32 18.15 18.84
C SER A 522 -7.72 17.80 20.22
N PRO A 523 -6.73 16.89 20.32
CA PRO A 523 -6.17 16.41 21.59
C PRO A 523 -5.60 17.53 22.46
N GLY A 524 -5.12 18.63 21.85
CA GLY A 524 -4.69 19.84 22.55
C GLY A 524 -5.77 20.54 23.39
N GLN A 525 -7.06 20.29 23.12
CA GLN A 525 -8.18 20.76 23.94
C GLN A 525 -8.44 19.86 25.16
N HIS A 526 -7.92 18.63 25.16
CA HIS A 526 -8.02 17.71 26.27
C HIS A 526 -6.83 17.82 27.24
N ALA A 527 -5.62 17.97 26.69
CA ALA A 527 -4.38 18.20 27.42
C ALA A 527 -3.35 18.94 26.54
N GLN A 528 -2.67 19.94 27.11
CA GLN A 528 -1.68 20.75 26.40
C GLN A 528 -0.25 20.32 26.75
N GLY A 529 0.57 20.14 25.72
CA GLY A 529 1.98 19.76 25.85
C GLY A 529 2.23 18.25 25.77
N CYS A 530 3.48 17.88 25.49
CA CYS A 530 3.89 16.50 25.24
C CYS A 530 3.56 15.55 26.41
N GLU A 531 3.94 15.92 27.64
CA GLU A 531 3.76 15.08 28.82
C GLU A 531 2.28 14.91 29.19
N ALA A 532 1.52 16.01 29.18
CA ALA A 532 0.12 16.00 29.59
C ALA A 532 -0.75 15.11 28.69
N GLN A 533 -0.51 15.10 27.38
CA GLN A 533 -1.25 14.24 26.46
C GLN A 533 -0.99 12.75 26.72
N LEU A 534 0.27 12.37 27.00
CA LEU A 534 0.64 11.01 27.36
C LEU A 534 0.08 10.62 28.72
N ALA A 535 0.21 11.49 29.72
CA ALA A 535 -0.30 11.27 31.08
C ALA A 535 -1.82 11.13 31.13
N LEU A 536 -2.54 11.84 30.25
CA LEU A 536 -3.99 11.73 30.12
C LEU A 536 -4.44 10.40 29.45
N GLY A 537 -3.50 9.66 28.85
CA GLY A 537 -3.79 8.41 28.15
C GLY A 537 -4.39 8.61 26.76
N LEU A 538 -4.13 9.75 26.10
CA LEU A 538 -4.70 10.02 24.77
C LEU A 538 -4.23 9.01 23.70
N TYR A 539 -3.04 8.43 23.87
CA TYR A 539 -2.43 7.46 22.96
C TYR A 539 -2.91 6.01 23.16
N LYS A 540 -3.85 5.76 24.07
CA LYS A 540 -4.43 4.42 24.31
C LYS A 540 -4.95 3.68 23.06
N PRO A 541 -5.45 4.35 22.00
CA PRO A 541 -5.82 3.69 20.74
C PRO A 541 -4.66 3.08 19.94
N LEU A 542 -3.41 3.40 20.28
CA LEU A 542 -2.23 2.81 19.66
C LEU A 542 -2.10 1.35 20.08
N ASP A 543 -2.39 0.41 19.17
CA ASP A 543 -2.25 -1.02 19.44
C ASP A 543 -0.77 -1.42 19.54
N ARG A 544 0.04 -0.95 18.60
CA ARG A 544 1.45 -1.36 18.51
C ARG A 544 2.33 -0.29 17.90
N LEU A 545 3.45 -0.01 18.57
CA LEU A 545 4.57 0.76 18.07
C LEU A 545 5.71 -0.20 17.74
N ARG A 546 5.98 -0.37 16.45
CA ARG A 546 6.98 -1.31 15.93
C ARG A 546 7.99 -0.62 15.03
N GLY A 547 9.06 -1.32 14.69
CA GLY A 547 10.10 -0.78 13.82
C GLY A 547 10.85 0.43 14.39
N HIS A 548 10.77 0.66 15.71
CA HIS A 548 11.42 1.81 16.36
C HIS A 548 12.95 1.71 16.25
N ARG A 549 13.58 2.69 15.60
CA ARG A 549 15.03 2.72 15.34
C ARG A 549 15.59 4.12 15.50
N ILE A 550 16.77 4.21 16.12
CA ILE A 550 17.58 5.42 16.12
C ILE A 550 18.32 5.54 14.79
N LEU A 551 18.11 6.65 14.10
CA LEU A 551 18.63 6.94 12.76
C LEU A 551 19.93 7.73 12.80
N ALA A 552 20.00 8.75 13.66
CA ALA A 552 21.18 9.59 13.85
C ALA A 552 21.13 10.25 15.25
N VAL A 553 22.29 10.55 15.83
CA VAL A 553 22.41 11.27 17.11
C VAL A 553 23.52 12.31 17.02
N ASP A 554 23.20 13.53 17.45
CA ASP A 554 24.14 14.64 17.57
C ASP A 554 24.19 15.10 19.04
N GLU A 555 25.31 14.82 19.72
CA GLU A 555 25.50 15.12 21.15
C GLU A 555 25.68 16.62 21.41
N GLU A 556 26.26 17.36 20.46
CA GLU A 556 26.52 18.79 20.61
C GLU A 556 25.21 19.59 20.54
N ARG A 557 24.37 19.28 19.57
CA ARG A 557 23.04 19.89 19.42
C ARG A 557 21.96 19.19 20.25
N GLY A 558 22.26 18.07 20.90
CA GLY A 558 21.29 17.31 21.70
C GLY A 558 20.13 16.80 20.86
N LEU A 559 20.44 16.28 19.66
CA LEU A 559 19.44 15.80 18.71
C LEU A 559 19.45 14.29 18.61
N VAL A 560 18.28 13.71 18.41
CA VAL A 560 18.11 12.32 18.02
C VAL A 560 17.09 12.26 16.89
N ALA A 561 17.45 11.66 15.76
CA ALA A 561 16.49 11.27 14.73
C ALA A 561 16.10 9.80 14.94
N ALA A 562 14.82 9.49 14.87
CA ALA A 562 14.29 8.14 14.98
C ALA A 562 13.14 7.91 14.01
N THR A 563 12.79 6.65 13.80
CA THR A 563 11.62 6.22 13.04
C THR A 563 10.86 5.15 13.80
N ALA A 564 9.55 5.07 13.59
CA ALA A 564 8.69 3.99 14.08
C ALA A 564 7.46 3.83 13.18
N ILE A 565 6.71 2.74 13.37
CA ILE A 565 5.38 2.56 12.79
C ILE A 565 4.38 2.33 13.92
N ALA A 566 3.36 3.16 13.96
CA ALA A 566 2.25 3.11 14.90
C ALA A 566 1.04 2.44 14.24
N ASP A 567 0.63 1.27 14.72
CA ASP A 567 -0.54 0.52 14.24
C ASP A 567 -1.77 0.86 15.07
N PHE A 568 -2.88 1.19 14.40
CA PHE A 568 -4.19 1.45 14.99
C PHE A 568 -5.21 0.47 14.38
N ASN A 569 -5.61 -0.55 15.11
CA ASN A 569 -6.58 -1.59 14.72
C ASN A 569 -8.02 -1.08 14.83
N LEU A 570 -8.28 -0.22 15.83
CA LEU A 570 -9.57 0.42 16.08
C LEU A 570 -10.76 -0.55 16.21
N ALA A 571 -10.54 -1.71 16.84
CA ALA A 571 -11.60 -2.65 17.21
C ALA A 571 -12.68 -2.00 18.09
N SER A 572 -12.26 -1.05 18.94
CA SER A 572 -13.11 -0.06 19.60
C SER A 572 -12.57 1.33 19.32
N ARG A 573 -13.47 2.28 19.06
CA ARG A 573 -13.14 3.71 18.92
C ARG A 573 -13.29 4.47 20.22
N ARG A 574 -14.04 3.92 21.19
CA ARG A 574 -14.28 4.56 22.49
C ARG A 574 -13.32 4.02 23.54
N TYR A 575 -12.81 4.92 24.36
CA TYR A 575 -11.90 4.59 25.46
C TYR A 575 -12.00 5.62 26.59
N THR A 576 -11.58 5.20 27.77
CA THR A 576 -11.56 6.03 28.98
C THR A 576 -10.17 6.59 29.22
N LEU A 577 -10.10 7.90 29.44
CA LEU A 577 -8.89 8.64 29.84
C LEU A 577 -8.52 8.36 31.30
N THR A 578 -7.32 8.73 31.72
CA THR A 578 -6.85 8.52 33.11
C THR A 578 -7.64 9.32 34.15
N ASP A 579 -8.32 10.38 33.73
CA ASP A 579 -9.22 11.18 34.58
C ASP A 579 -10.68 10.68 34.58
N GLY A 580 -10.97 9.57 33.91
CA GLY A 580 -12.28 8.94 33.87
C GLY A 580 -13.22 9.43 32.77
N ARG A 581 -12.84 10.46 31.99
CA ARG A 581 -13.66 10.89 30.84
C ARG A 581 -13.67 9.83 29.73
N GLU A 582 -14.82 9.60 29.13
CA GLU A 582 -14.94 8.82 27.90
C GLU A 582 -14.72 9.71 26.68
N VAL A 583 -13.94 9.20 25.73
CA VAL A 583 -13.65 9.87 24.46
C VAL A 583 -13.73 8.88 23.31
N GLU A 584 -13.76 9.40 22.08
CA GLU A 584 -13.81 8.61 20.86
C GLU A 584 -12.72 9.06 19.89
N THR A 585 -12.05 8.10 19.24
CA THR A 585 -11.06 8.38 18.19
C THR A 585 -11.71 9.03 16.98
N GLU A 586 -10.98 9.94 16.34
CA GLU A 586 -11.43 10.55 15.08
C GLU A 586 -11.36 9.56 13.91
N ALA A 587 -10.38 8.66 13.92
CA ALA A 587 -10.24 7.62 12.92
C ALA A 587 -11.33 6.55 13.08
N VAL A 588 -11.73 5.97 11.94
CA VAL A 588 -12.86 5.04 11.82
C VAL A 588 -12.45 3.66 11.31
N HIS A 589 -11.26 3.53 10.75
CA HIS A 589 -10.78 2.32 10.11
C HIS A 589 -9.35 2.00 10.55
N ALA A 590 -8.94 0.74 10.42
CA ALA A 590 -7.60 0.32 10.79
C ALA A 590 -6.55 0.92 9.84
N PHE A 591 -5.45 1.44 10.39
CA PHE A 591 -4.35 2.01 9.61
C PHE A 591 -3.01 1.94 10.38
N SER A 592 -1.91 2.11 9.66
CA SER A 592 -0.59 2.29 10.26
C SER A 592 -0.06 3.68 9.94
N ARG A 593 0.68 4.30 10.86
CA ARG A 593 1.35 5.59 10.67
C ARG A 593 2.85 5.36 10.73
N GLU A 594 3.54 5.56 9.61
CA GLU A 594 5.01 5.57 9.59
C GLU A 594 5.51 6.96 9.98
N LEU A 595 6.49 7.00 10.89
CA LEU A 595 7.00 8.20 11.53
C LEU A 595 8.49 8.36 11.24
N PHE A 596 8.91 9.58 10.93
CA PHE A 596 10.28 10.06 11.05
C PHE A 596 10.26 11.24 12.01
N GLU A 597 11.00 11.16 13.11
CA GLU A 597 10.93 12.15 14.18
C GLU A 597 12.33 12.62 14.57
N VAL A 598 12.47 13.93 14.76
CA VAL A 598 13.67 14.56 15.32
C VAL A 598 13.32 15.13 16.68
N TYR A 599 14.07 14.70 17.69
CA TYR A 599 13.91 15.11 19.08
C TYR A 599 15.01 16.08 19.45
N LYS A 600 14.64 17.22 20.05
CA LYS A 600 15.58 18.10 20.76
C LYS A 600 15.55 17.77 22.25
N ILE A 601 16.72 17.52 22.83
CA ILE A 601 16.89 17.14 24.23
C ILE A 601 17.90 18.07 24.90
N VAL A 602 17.50 18.65 26.03
CA VAL A 602 18.32 19.56 26.84
C VAL A 602 18.20 19.11 28.30
N ASP A 603 19.35 18.96 28.99
CA ASP A 603 19.39 18.50 30.38
C ASP A 603 18.60 17.19 30.62
N GLY A 604 18.68 16.28 29.66
CA GLY A 604 18.00 14.98 29.68
C GLY A 604 16.47 15.06 29.54
N ARG A 605 15.92 16.20 29.12
CA ARG A 605 14.48 16.41 28.89
C ARG A 605 14.20 16.70 27.42
N ILE A 606 13.14 16.12 26.89
CA ILE A 606 12.65 16.44 25.54
C ILE A 606 11.99 17.82 25.57
N VAL A 607 12.47 18.75 24.75
CA VAL A 607 11.96 20.12 24.65
C VAL A 607 11.16 20.37 23.37
N ALA A 608 11.40 19.59 22.31
CA ALA A 608 10.69 19.72 21.05
C ALA A 608 10.79 18.44 20.22
N ILE A 609 9.78 18.18 19.40
CA ILE A 609 9.74 17.07 18.44
C ILE A 609 9.24 17.60 17.09
N GLU A 610 10.01 17.40 16.02
CA GLU A 610 9.60 17.63 14.63
C GLU A 610 9.36 16.27 13.97
N ALA A 611 8.19 16.06 13.37
CA ALA A 611 7.78 14.78 12.82
C ALA A 611 7.32 14.90 11.36
N VAL A 612 7.82 14.01 10.50
CA VAL A 612 7.15 13.62 9.25
C VAL A 612 6.36 12.37 9.55
N SER A 613 5.13 12.31 9.08
CA SER A 613 4.28 11.16 9.29
C SER A 613 3.37 10.89 8.11
N VAL A 614 3.25 9.62 7.76
CA VAL A 614 2.53 9.17 6.57
C VAL A 614 1.66 7.97 6.89
N ASP A 615 0.43 8.01 6.40
CA ASP A 615 -0.49 6.88 6.50
C ASP A 615 -0.05 5.74 5.58
N GLN A 616 -0.14 4.54 6.12
CA GLN A 616 0.20 3.29 5.49
C GLN A 616 -0.95 2.29 5.66
N PRO A 617 -1.09 1.31 4.75
CA PRO A 617 -1.97 0.16 4.97
C PRO A 617 -1.73 -0.45 6.35
N TYR A 618 -2.81 -0.81 7.05
CA TYR A 618 -2.72 -1.39 8.40
C TYR A 618 -1.81 -2.62 8.41
N GLY A 619 -0.87 -2.66 9.37
CA GLY A 619 0.09 -3.74 9.55
C GLY A 619 1.22 -3.76 8.53
N MET A 620 1.31 -2.81 7.59
CA MET A 620 2.34 -2.82 6.55
C MET A 620 3.75 -2.80 7.15
N HIS A 621 4.56 -3.80 6.80
CA HIS A 621 5.97 -3.86 7.19
C HIS A 621 6.79 -2.86 6.37
N SER A 622 7.73 -2.17 7.02
CA SER A 622 8.78 -1.48 6.28
C SER A 622 9.79 -2.51 5.80
N ALA A 623 10.35 -2.32 4.61
CA ALA A 623 11.38 -3.18 4.06
C ALA A 623 12.62 -3.27 4.98
N TRP A 624 12.76 -2.41 5.99
CA TRP A 624 13.81 -2.45 7.01
C TRP A 624 13.58 -3.49 8.14
N HIS A 625 12.41 -4.12 8.27
CA HIS A 625 12.08 -5.06 9.36
C HIS A 625 11.16 -6.23 8.99
#